data_AF-A0A090R1C1-F1
#
_entry.id   AF-A0A090R1C1-F1
#
_cell.length_a   1.000
_cell.length_b   1.000
_cell.length_c   1.000
_cell.angle_alpha   90.00
_cell.angle_beta   90.00
_cell.angle_gamma   90.00
#
_symmetry.space_group_name_H-M   'P 1'
#
loop_
_entity.id
_entity.type
_entity.pdbx_description
1 polymer ?
#
loop_
_entity_poly.entity_id
_entity_poly.type
_entity_poly.pdbx_seq_one_letter_code
_entity_poly.pdbx_strand_id
1 'polypeptide(L)'
;MKAIKLAKLKKLLPVLRQEIKAKIDEKAAHAQVMLPAGGPAAAAAYSCLVINSLMTDALIEHGFSHARMVAGKAAFGVNKGKFGVLDYGYSQQADTLNVLGLAGDENTFYGHAWIEIPDLKIIVDALLPELQTILAMDNSMRGFNDNTCLLSKDMIVESSNTISFAKIIDEFAIGHHYQKNAELTESANIRIDNFRSVLGL
;
A
#
# COMPACT_ATOMS: atom_id res chain seq x y z
N MET A 1 7.57 22.06 16.92
CA MET A 1 6.44 21.93 15.96
C MET A 1 6.35 20.53 15.32
N LYS A 2 7.42 20.00 14.70
CA LYS A 2 7.43 18.63 14.09
C LYS A 2 6.96 17.52 15.04
N ALA A 3 7.49 17.47 16.26
CA ALA A 3 7.12 16.46 17.26
C ALA A 3 5.62 16.48 17.63
N ILE A 4 5.02 17.67 17.74
CA ILE A 4 3.60 17.85 18.04
C ILE A 4 2.74 17.33 16.86
N LYS A 5 3.10 17.70 15.62
CA LYS A 5 2.41 17.20 14.42
C LYS A 5 2.52 15.67 14.30
N LEU A 6 3.69 15.10 14.58
CA LEU A 6 3.90 13.65 14.55
C LEU A 6 3.10 12.92 15.64
N ALA A 7 3.04 13.48 16.86
CA ALA A 7 2.23 12.92 17.94
C ALA A 7 0.73 12.98 17.61
N LYS A 8 0.25 14.09 17.02
CA LYS A 8 -1.12 14.20 16.50
C LYS A 8 -1.38 13.12 15.45
N LEU A 9 -0.48 12.99 14.46
CA LEU A 9 -0.61 12.01 13.38
C LEU A 9 -0.69 10.58 13.90
N LYS A 10 0.20 10.18 14.82
CA LYS A 10 0.20 8.84 15.43
C LYS A 10 -1.12 8.48 16.12
N LYS A 11 -1.79 9.45 16.75
CA LYS A 11 -3.10 9.25 17.38
C LYS A 11 -4.24 9.21 16.35
N LEU A 12 -4.12 10.00 15.29
CA LEU A 12 -5.17 10.17 14.28
C LEU A 12 -5.25 9.00 13.31
N LEU A 13 -4.11 8.49 12.84
CA LEU A 13 -4.06 7.47 11.78
C LEU A 13 -4.87 6.21 12.08
N PRO A 14 -4.84 5.60 13.29
CA PRO A 14 -5.65 4.42 13.58
C PRO A 14 -7.16 4.69 13.47
N VAL A 15 -7.61 5.87 13.87
CA VAL A 15 -9.03 6.29 13.79
C VAL A 15 -9.44 6.46 12.34
N LEU A 16 -8.71 7.27 11.57
CA LEU A 16 -8.99 7.49 10.15
C LEU A 16 -8.97 6.19 9.36
N ARG A 17 -8.05 5.28 9.69
CA ARG A 17 -7.96 3.99 9.02
C ARG A 17 -9.22 3.15 9.25
N GLN A 18 -9.75 3.13 10.47
CA GLN A 18 -11.00 2.41 10.77
C GLN A 18 -12.18 3.02 10.01
N GLU A 19 -12.29 4.34 9.98
CA GLU A 19 -13.34 5.05 9.24
C GLU A 19 -13.26 4.78 7.73
N ILE A 20 -12.06 4.85 7.15
CA ILE A 20 -11.83 4.56 5.74
C ILE A 20 -12.16 3.11 5.42
N LYS A 21 -11.73 2.17 6.27
CA LYS A 21 -12.06 0.75 6.12
C LYS A 21 -13.58 0.53 6.13
N ALA A 22 -14.29 1.15 7.08
CA ALA A 22 -15.75 1.05 7.17
C ALA A 22 -16.44 1.63 5.91
N LYS A 23 -15.98 2.79 5.41
CA LYS A 23 -16.48 3.37 4.15
C LYS A 23 -16.28 2.43 2.96
N ILE A 24 -15.09 1.82 2.86
CA ILE A 24 -14.78 0.84 1.81
C ILE A 24 -15.68 -0.39 1.95
N ASP A 25 -15.82 -0.95 3.16
CA ASP A 25 -16.66 -2.13 3.43
C ASP A 25 -18.14 -1.88 3.06
N GLU A 26 -18.68 -0.73 3.45
CA GLU A 26 -20.04 -0.33 3.10
C GLU A 26 -20.23 -0.32 1.57
N LYS A 27 -19.33 0.38 0.85
CA LYS A 27 -19.42 0.46 -0.62
C LYS A 27 -19.18 -0.88 -1.30
N ALA A 28 -18.24 -1.69 -0.82
CA ALA A 28 -17.95 -3.01 -1.35
C ALA A 28 -19.11 -4.00 -1.13
N ALA A 29 -19.81 -3.92 0.00
CA ALA A 29 -21.01 -4.72 0.26
C ALA A 29 -22.18 -4.36 -0.68
N HIS A 30 -22.26 -3.10 -1.10
CA HIS A 30 -23.28 -2.61 -2.04
C HIS A 30 -22.89 -2.79 -3.51
N ALA A 31 -21.59 -2.89 -3.81
CA ALA A 31 -21.08 -3.12 -5.15
C ALA A 31 -21.12 -4.61 -5.52
N GLN A 32 -22.21 -5.08 -6.15
CA GLN A 32 -22.21 -6.34 -6.93
C GLN A 32 -21.37 -6.21 -8.24
N VAL A 33 -20.39 -5.32 -8.26
CA VAL A 33 -19.69 -4.89 -9.48
C VAL A 33 -18.45 -5.75 -9.67
N MET A 34 -18.48 -6.66 -10.63
CA MET A 34 -17.25 -7.23 -11.20
C MET A 34 -16.39 -6.06 -11.68
N LEU A 35 -15.21 -5.89 -11.11
CA LEU A 35 -14.25 -4.93 -11.65
C LEU A 35 -13.77 -5.41 -13.02
N PRO A 36 -13.35 -4.50 -13.91
CA PRO A 36 -12.94 -4.84 -15.28
C PRO A 36 -11.88 -5.95 -15.39
N ALA A 37 -11.13 -6.22 -14.31
CA ALA A 37 -10.09 -7.24 -14.21
C ALA A 37 -10.55 -8.61 -13.67
N GLY A 38 -11.87 -8.86 -13.54
CA GLY A 38 -12.41 -10.19 -13.18
C GLY A 38 -12.15 -10.67 -11.75
N GLY A 39 -11.52 -9.85 -10.89
CA GLY A 39 -11.40 -10.09 -9.46
C GLY A 39 -12.62 -9.59 -8.67
N PRO A 40 -12.89 -10.13 -7.47
CA PRO A 40 -13.99 -9.65 -6.63
C PRO A 40 -13.80 -8.16 -6.29
N ALA A 41 -14.86 -7.36 -6.44
CA ALA A 41 -14.87 -5.91 -6.16
C ALA A 41 -14.19 -5.52 -4.83
N ALA A 42 -14.41 -6.36 -3.81
CA ALA A 42 -13.85 -6.21 -2.49
C ALA A 42 -12.30 -6.19 -2.50
N ALA A 43 -11.63 -7.03 -3.30
CA ALA A 43 -10.17 -7.11 -3.29
C ALA A 43 -9.50 -5.84 -3.84
N ALA A 44 -10.06 -5.22 -4.91
CA ALA A 44 -9.49 -3.98 -5.42
C ALA A 44 -9.96 -2.73 -4.66
N ALA A 45 -11.10 -2.78 -3.97
CA ALA A 45 -11.52 -1.74 -3.04
C ALA A 45 -10.53 -1.57 -1.86
N TYR A 46 -9.81 -2.65 -1.52
CA TYR A 46 -8.71 -2.67 -0.56
C TYR A 46 -7.31 -2.45 -1.17
N SER A 47 -7.23 -1.95 -2.41
CA SER A 47 -5.94 -1.64 -3.05
C SER A 47 -5.19 -0.50 -2.34
N CYS A 48 -3.86 -0.51 -2.48
CA CYS A 48 -2.99 0.57 -2.00
C CYS A 48 -3.41 1.94 -2.52
N LEU A 49 -3.99 2.00 -3.73
CA LEU A 49 -4.51 3.21 -4.35
C LEU A 49 -5.70 3.77 -3.56
N VAL A 50 -6.74 2.97 -3.32
CA VAL A 50 -7.98 3.44 -2.69
C VAL A 50 -7.73 3.88 -1.25
N ILE A 51 -7.08 3.04 -0.46
CA ILE A 51 -6.87 3.33 0.97
C ILE A 51 -5.98 4.56 1.15
N ASN A 52 -4.84 4.65 0.45
CA ASN A 52 -3.94 5.79 0.62
C ASN A 52 -4.50 7.07 0.00
N SER A 53 -5.35 6.97 -1.02
CA SER A 53 -6.04 8.13 -1.56
C SER A 53 -7.06 8.70 -0.58
N LEU A 54 -7.96 7.88 -0.04
CA LEU A 54 -8.93 8.33 0.97
C LEU A 54 -8.24 8.84 2.24
N MET A 55 -7.14 8.20 2.63
CA MET A 55 -6.33 8.65 3.76
C MET A 55 -5.65 9.99 3.47
N THR A 56 -5.25 10.26 2.22
CA THR A 56 -4.68 11.57 1.84
C THR A 56 -5.71 12.68 2.06
N ASP A 57 -6.94 12.50 1.59
CA ASP A 57 -8.01 13.48 1.74
C ASP A 57 -8.32 13.73 3.22
N ALA A 58 -8.49 12.66 4.00
CA ALA A 58 -8.73 12.77 5.44
C ALA A 58 -7.58 13.49 6.17
N LEU A 59 -6.32 13.21 5.82
CA LEU A 59 -5.18 13.90 6.41
C LEU A 59 -5.18 15.41 6.09
N ILE A 60 -5.54 15.79 4.86
CA ILE A 60 -5.68 17.19 4.45
C ILE A 60 -6.76 17.88 5.29
N GLU A 61 -7.95 17.26 5.41
CA GLU A 61 -9.07 17.76 6.23
C GLU A 61 -8.66 17.97 7.70
N HIS A 62 -7.77 17.12 8.23
CA HIS A 62 -7.25 17.22 9.60
C HIS A 62 -6.00 18.10 9.76
N GLY A 63 -5.68 18.93 8.75
CA GLY A 63 -4.66 19.98 8.82
C GLY A 63 -3.25 19.54 8.42
N PHE A 64 -3.12 18.41 7.71
CA PHE A 64 -1.88 18.01 7.03
C PHE A 64 -1.96 18.42 5.55
N SER A 65 -2.07 19.72 5.28
CA SER A 65 -2.30 20.29 3.94
C SER A 65 -1.26 19.97 2.86
N HIS A 66 -0.08 19.45 3.26
CA HIS A 66 0.98 19.02 2.34
C HIS A 66 1.03 17.50 2.15
N ALA A 67 0.09 16.75 2.74
CA ALA A 67 -0.07 15.34 2.44
C ALA A 67 -0.42 15.18 0.96
N ARG A 68 0.27 14.25 0.29
CA ARG A 68 0.01 13.93 -1.10
C ARG A 68 0.19 12.45 -1.34
N MET A 69 -0.72 11.86 -2.09
CA MET A 69 -0.52 10.52 -2.62
C MET A 69 0.57 10.56 -3.70
N VAL A 70 1.49 9.61 -3.63
CA VAL A 70 2.50 9.36 -4.66
C VAL A 70 2.55 7.86 -4.92
N ALA A 71 3.15 7.47 -6.03
CA ALA A 71 3.34 6.06 -6.32
C ALA A 71 4.69 5.78 -6.96
N GLY A 72 5.03 4.50 -7.03
CA GLY A 72 6.27 4.03 -7.62
C GLY A 72 6.50 2.57 -7.35
N LYS A 73 7.77 2.19 -7.32
CA LYS A 73 8.17 0.84 -6.94
C LYS A 73 8.33 0.76 -5.43
N ALA A 74 7.92 -0.35 -4.83
CA ALA A 74 8.12 -0.59 -3.40
C ALA A 74 8.48 -2.05 -3.14
N ALA A 75 9.18 -2.29 -2.05
CA ALA A 75 9.41 -3.64 -1.55
C ALA A 75 9.36 -3.65 -0.03
N PHE A 76 8.81 -4.73 0.52
CA PHE A 76 8.68 -4.93 1.96
C PHE A 76 9.34 -6.24 2.34
N GLY A 77 10.45 -6.14 3.07
CA GLY A 77 11.02 -7.29 3.77
C GLY A 77 10.19 -7.56 5.02
N VAL A 78 9.35 -8.60 4.96
CA VAL A 78 8.43 -8.97 6.03
C VAL A 78 8.96 -10.10 6.92
N ASN A 79 9.88 -10.93 6.43
CA ASN A 79 10.64 -11.86 7.28
C ASN A 79 12.02 -12.15 6.67
N LYS A 80 12.85 -12.92 7.39
CA LYS A 80 14.24 -13.24 6.98
C LYS A 80 14.37 -14.41 6.00
N GLY A 81 13.25 -14.90 5.48
CA GLY A 81 13.21 -16.01 4.52
C GLY A 81 13.19 -15.52 3.08
N LYS A 82 13.52 -16.42 2.15
CA LYS A 82 13.44 -16.19 0.70
C LYS A 82 12.05 -15.77 0.21
N PHE A 83 11.01 -16.16 0.94
CA PHE A 83 9.60 -15.83 0.67
C PHE A 83 9.07 -14.70 1.56
N GLY A 84 9.97 -14.01 2.25
CA GLY A 84 9.68 -12.90 3.15
C GLY A 84 9.71 -11.54 2.48
N VAL A 85 9.48 -11.46 1.18
CA VAL A 85 9.52 -10.19 0.44
C VAL A 85 8.25 -10.00 -0.36
N LEU A 86 7.59 -8.87 -0.14
CA LEU A 86 6.50 -8.40 -1.00
C LEU A 86 7.06 -7.33 -1.94
N ASP A 87 7.10 -7.62 -3.24
CA ASP A 87 7.60 -6.74 -4.29
C ASP A 87 6.45 -6.13 -5.10
N TYR A 88 6.54 -4.83 -5.33
CA TYR A 88 5.65 -4.03 -6.16
C TYR A 88 6.48 -3.26 -7.20
N GLY A 89 6.76 -3.90 -8.34
CA GLY A 89 7.30 -3.24 -9.55
C GLY A 89 8.81 -3.37 -9.80
N TYR A 90 9.57 -4.11 -8.98
CA TYR A 90 10.99 -4.40 -9.27
C TYR A 90 11.19 -5.68 -10.06
N SER A 91 10.55 -6.77 -9.65
CA SER A 91 10.69 -8.07 -10.30
C SER A 91 9.92 -8.13 -11.62
N GLN A 92 10.63 -8.36 -12.72
CA GLN A 92 10.09 -9.02 -13.92
C GLN A 92 10.26 -10.55 -13.87
N GLN A 93 10.79 -11.09 -12.76
CA GLN A 93 11.10 -12.51 -12.62
C GLN A 93 9.89 -13.30 -12.13
N ALA A 94 9.57 -14.37 -12.86
CA ALA A 94 8.43 -15.26 -12.58
C ALA A 94 8.45 -15.90 -11.18
N ASP A 95 9.63 -16.01 -10.56
CA ASP A 95 9.83 -16.77 -9.32
C ASP A 95 9.60 -15.94 -8.04
N THR A 96 9.61 -14.61 -8.17
CA THR A 96 9.37 -13.62 -7.10
C THR A 96 8.09 -12.80 -7.32
N LEU A 97 7.30 -13.13 -8.33
CA LEU A 97 6.00 -12.51 -8.59
C LEU A 97 5.06 -12.75 -7.41
N ASN A 98 4.65 -11.66 -6.76
CA ASN A 98 3.44 -11.66 -5.95
C ASN A 98 2.26 -12.01 -6.84
N VAL A 99 1.50 -13.04 -6.50
CA VAL A 99 0.30 -13.44 -7.23
C VAL A 99 -0.83 -12.41 -7.07
N LEU A 100 -0.77 -11.57 -6.02
CA LEU A 100 -1.64 -10.40 -5.86
C LEU A 100 -1.21 -9.17 -6.70
N GLY A 101 -0.05 -9.23 -7.35
CA GLY A 101 0.37 -8.31 -8.42
C GLY A 101 0.09 -8.86 -9.82
N LEU A 102 -0.58 -10.02 -9.93
CA LEU A 102 -0.90 -10.67 -11.19
C LEU A 102 -2.41 -10.64 -11.46
N ALA A 103 -2.80 -9.73 -12.35
CA ALA A 103 -3.62 -10.13 -13.49
C ALA A 103 -2.98 -9.50 -14.73
N GLY A 104 -2.57 -10.32 -15.70
CA GLY A 104 -1.90 -9.91 -16.93
C GLY A 104 -2.83 -9.17 -17.90
N ASP A 105 -3.66 -8.26 -17.41
CA ASP A 105 -4.37 -7.29 -18.23
C ASP A 105 -3.63 -5.94 -18.23
N GLU A 106 -3.84 -5.18 -19.29
CA GLU A 106 -3.31 -3.82 -19.47
C GLU A 106 -3.85 -2.85 -18.38
N ASN A 107 -4.82 -3.32 -17.60
CA ASN A 107 -5.53 -2.59 -16.55
C ASN A 107 -5.01 -2.86 -15.14
N THR A 108 -3.91 -3.59 -14.96
CA THR A 108 -3.34 -3.84 -13.62
C THR A 108 -2.27 -2.80 -13.27
N PHE A 109 -2.33 -2.26 -12.04
CA PHE A 109 -1.36 -1.28 -11.54
C PHE A 109 -0.12 -1.99 -10.98
N TYR A 110 0.98 -1.96 -11.72
CA TYR A 110 2.25 -2.61 -11.35
C TYR A 110 3.15 -1.70 -10.48
N GLY A 111 2.64 -1.31 -9.32
CA GLY A 111 3.37 -0.47 -8.36
C GLY A 111 2.70 -0.44 -7.00
N HIS A 112 3.20 0.43 -6.13
CA HIS A 112 2.61 0.72 -4.82
C HIS A 112 2.37 2.21 -4.68
N ALA A 113 1.27 2.58 -4.03
CA ALA A 113 0.96 3.96 -3.70
C ALA A 113 1.03 4.18 -2.18
N TRP A 114 1.54 5.34 -1.80
CA TRP A 114 1.69 5.77 -0.41
C TRP A 114 1.52 7.29 -0.31
N ILE A 115 1.57 7.83 0.90
CA ILE A 115 1.41 9.25 1.16
C ILE A 115 2.75 9.84 1.60
N GLU A 116 3.18 10.92 0.98
CA GLU A 116 4.30 11.72 1.48
C GLU A 116 3.75 12.92 2.28
N ILE A 117 4.36 13.22 3.42
CA ILE A 117 4.16 14.48 4.15
C ILE A 117 5.53 15.19 4.24
N PRO A 118 5.90 16.00 3.22
CA PRO A 118 7.27 16.49 3.05
C PRO A 118 7.80 17.34 4.21
N ASP A 119 6.96 18.17 4.83
CA ASP A 119 7.36 19.02 5.96
C ASP A 119 7.70 18.19 7.22
N LEU A 120 7.21 16.96 7.30
CA LEU A 120 7.54 16.00 8.36
C LEU A 120 8.65 15.02 7.97
N LYS A 121 9.02 14.92 6.68
CA LYS A 121 9.98 13.93 6.14
C LYS A 121 9.57 12.48 6.50
N ILE A 122 8.29 12.18 6.33
CA ILE A 122 7.72 10.86 6.59
C ILE A 122 6.91 10.38 5.38
N ILE A 123 6.81 9.07 5.30
CA ILE A 123 5.85 8.32 4.51
C ILE A 123 4.74 7.87 5.45
N VAL A 124 3.50 8.01 5.01
CA VAL A 124 2.35 7.31 5.58
C VAL A 124 1.90 6.25 4.58
N ASP A 125 1.84 5.01 5.03
CA ASP A 125 1.40 3.88 4.22
C ASP A 125 0.34 3.11 4.99
N ALA A 126 -0.92 3.36 4.60
CA ALA A 126 -2.09 2.81 5.29
C ALA A 126 -2.29 1.30 5.04
N LEU A 127 -1.51 0.71 4.12
CA LEU A 127 -1.53 -0.72 3.83
C LEU A 127 -0.62 -1.54 4.76
N LEU A 128 0.35 -0.92 5.45
CA LEU A 128 1.28 -1.64 6.33
C LEU A 128 0.61 -2.58 7.36
N PRO A 129 -0.53 -2.21 7.98
CA PRO A 129 -1.24 -3.12 8.88
C PRO A 129 -1.78 -4.40 8.21
N GLU A 130 -1.97 -4.40 6.89
CA GLU A 130 -2.51 -5.53 6.12
C GLU A 130 -1.42 -6.44 5.54
N LEU A 131 -0.13 -6.09 5.63
CA LEU A 131 0.95 -6.87 4.99
C LEU A 131 1.00 -8.32 5.43
N GLN A 132 0.61 -8.63 6.67
CA GLN A 132 0.53 -10.02 7.14
C GLN A 132 -0.57 -10.81 6.38
N THR A 133 -1.73 -10.21 6.17
CA THR A 133 -2.82 -10.81 5.40
C THR A 133 -2.41 -10.96 3.94
N ILE A 134 -1.79 -9.92 3.36
CA ILE A 134 -1.29 -9.92 1.99
C ILE A 134 -0.24 -11.01 1.79
N LEU A 135 0.73 -11.11 2.70
CA LEU A 135 1.73 -12.18 2.71
C LEU A 135 1.09 -13.56 2.79
N ALA A 136 0.12 -13.74 3.69
CA ALA A 136 -0.56 -15.02 3.85
C ALA A 136 -1.32 -15.45 2.58
N MET A 137 -1.96 -14.49 1.92
CA MET A 137 -2.63 -14.71 0.64
C MET A 137 -1.62 -15.06 -0.46
N ASP A 138 -0.54 -14.29 -0.60
CA ASP A 138 0.50 -14.54 -1.60
C ASP A 138 1.14 -15.92 -1.43
N ASN A 139 1.57 -16.23 -0.20
CA ASN A 139 2.22 -17.50 0.11
C ASN A 139 1.27 -18.67 -0.10
N SER A 140 0.00 -18.56 0.28
CA SER A 140 -1.02 -19.59 0.00
C SER A 140 -1.15 -19.86 -1.50
N MET A 141 -1.21 -18.82 -2.33
CA MET A 141 -1.30 -18.97 -3.79
C MET A 141 -0.07 -19.66 -4.41
N ARG A 142 1.08 -19.56 -3.75
CA ARG A 142 2.35 -20.18 -4.17
C ARG A 142 2.60 -21.55 -3.49
N GLY A 143 1.70 -22.02 -2.64
CA GLY A 143 1.83 -23.30 -1.92
C GLY A 143 2.77 -23.25 -0.72
N PHE A 144 3.01 -22.06 -0.15
CA PHE A 144 3.82 -21.86 1.05
C PHE A 144 2.95 -21.62 2.29
N ASN A 145 3.44 -22.09 3.44
CA ASN A 145 2.74 -21.99 4.73
C ASN A 145 3.37 -21.00 5.72
N ASP A 146 4.50 -20.37 5.38
CA ASP A 146 5.14 -19.39 6.25
C ASP A 146 4.51 -18.01 6.07
N ASN A 147 3.67 -17.61 7.01
CA ASN A 147 2.94 -16.34 6.95
C ASN A 147 3.42 -15.36 8.04
N THR A 148 4.63 -15.58 8.56
CA THR A 148 5.19 -14.75 9.62
C THR A 148 5.58 -13.39 9.06
N CYS A 149 4.92 -12.32 9.55
CA CYS A 149 5.29 -10.94 9.25
C CYS A 149 5.89 -10.30 10.50
N LEU A 150 7.19 -10.01 10.43
CA LEU A 150 8.01 -9.37 11.47
C LEU A 150 8.16 -7.86 11.25
N LEU A 151 7.75 -7.37 10.08
CA LEU A 151 7.73 -5.94 9.78
C LEU A 151 6.70 -5.21 10.66
N SER A 152 7.04 -4.00 11.10
CA SER A 152 6.12 -3.19 11.91
C SER A 152 4.82 -2.91 11.16
N LYS A 153 3.71 -2.91 11.89
CA LYS A 153 2.39 -2.49 11.40
C LYS A 153 2.18 -0.98 11.49
N ASP A 154 3.17 -0.24 11.97
CA ASP A 154 3.10 1.22 12.06
C ASP A 154 2.96 1.82 10.66
N MET A 155 1.90 2.60 10.44
CA MET A 155 1.67 3.28 9.16
C MET A 155 2.66 4.40 8.87
N ILE A 156 3.45 4.85 9.86
CA ILE A 156 4.42 5.93 9.68
C ILE A 156 5.82 5.35 9.50
N VAL A 157 6.42 5.66 8.36
CA VAL A 157 7.82 5.33 8.08
C VAL A 157 8.60 6.64 7.92
N GLU A 158 9.60 6.86 8.77
CA GLU A 158 10.53 7.96 8.54
C GLU A 158 11.35 7.68 7.28
N SER A 159 11.50 8.66 6.39
CA SER A 159 12.20 8.44 5.12
C SER A 159 13.65 7.95 5.31
N SER A 160 14.30 8.35 6.41
CA SER A 160 15.64 7.90 6.81
C SER A 160 15.70 6.44 7.25
N ASN A 161 14.57 5.82 7.59
CA ASN A 161 14.48 4.43 8.02
C ASN A 161 14.18 3.46 6.86
N THR A 162 14.04 3.99 5.64
CA THR A 162 13.94 3.16 4.45
C THR A 162 15.29 2.50 4.16
N ILE A 163 15.26 1.25 3.70
CA ILE A 163 16.45 0.49 3.31
C ILE A 163 16.47 0.31 1.79
N SER A 164 17.63 -0.02 1.24
CA SER A 164 17.76 -0.30 -0.19
C SER A 164 17.09 -1.61 -0.57
N PHE A 165 16.54 -1.70 -1.78
CA PHE A 165 15.98 -2.93 -2.34
C PHE A 165 16.94 -4.13 -2.23
N ALA A 166 18.22 -3.94 -2.56
CA ALA A 166 19.25 -4.98 -2.45
C ALA A 166 19.35 -5.58 -1.03
N LYS A 167 19.19 -4.77 0.02
CA LYS A 167 19.17 -5.29 1.40
C LYS A 167 17.96 -6.17 1.68
N ILE A 168 16.82 -5.85 1.07
CA ILE A 168 15.61 -6.65 1.22
C ILE A 168 15.75 -7.98 0.48
N ILE A 169 16.27 -7.96 -0.76
CA ILE A 169 16.33 -9.15 -1.62
C ILE A 169 17.55 -10.04 -1.34
N ASP A 170 18.74 -9.45 -1.26
CA ASP A 170 20.00 -10.20 -1.17
C ASP A 170 20.34 -10.58 0.28
N GLU A 171 19.90 -9.78 1.24
CA GLU A 171 20.20 -9.97 2.68
C GLU A 171 18.96 -10.35 3.52
N PHE A 172 17.77 -10.45 2.90
CA PHE A 172 16.49 -10.72 3.58
C PHE A 172 16.24 -9.79 4.79
N ALA A 173 16.65 -8.54 4.67
CA ALA A 173 16.49 -7.55 5.72
C ALA A 173 15.01 -7.16 5.89
N ILE A 174 14.55 -7.09 7.14
CA ILE A 174 13.21 -6.61 7.47
C ILE A 174 13.19 -5.09 7.35
N GLY A 175 12.30 -4.55 6.52
CA GLY A 175 12.18 -3.12 6.33
C GLY A 175 11.37 -2.73 5.10
N HIS A 176 11.41 -1.44 4.79
CA HIS A 176 10.65 -0.85 3.70
C HIS A 176 11.61 -0.22 2.69
N HIS A 177 11.33 -0.43 1.42
CA HIS A 177 11.97 0.28 0.33
C HIS A 177 10.90 0.96 -0.53
N TYR A 178 11.11 2.23 -0.83
CA TYR A 178 10.21 3.02 -1.68
C TYR A 178 11.04 3.79 -2.71
N GLN A 179 10.67 3.68 -3.98
CA GLN A 179 11.23 4.46 -5.08
C GLN A 179 10.09 5.11 -5.86
N LYS A 180 9.86 6.38 -5.56
CA LYS A 180 8.89 7.20 -6.28
C LYS A 180 9.20 7.25 -7.77
N ASN A 181 8.16 7.15 -8.59
CA ASN A 181 8.23 7.28 -10.04
C ASN A 181 7.07 8.17 -10.52
N ALA A 182 7.38 9.16 -11.37
CA ALA A 182 6.40 10.16 -11.80
C ALA A 182 5.28 9.55 -12.67
N GLU A 183 5.63 8.68 -13.62
CA GLU A 183 4.68 8.02 -14.53
C GLU A 183 3.74 7.09 -13.75
N LEU A 184 4.27 6.34 -12.78
CA LEU A 184 3.45 5.50 -11.90
C LEU A 184 2.56 6.34 -10.99
N THR A 185 3.04 7.51 -10.54
CA THR A 185 2.20 8.45 -9.76
C THR A 185 1.04 8.98 -10.61
N GLU A 186 1.31 9.37 -11.86
CA GLU A 186 0.27 9.81 -12.80
C GLU A 186 -0.73 8.68 -13.10
N SER A 187 -0.23 7.48 -13.40
CA SER A 187 -1.09 6.30 -13.62
C SER A 187 -1.94 5.97 -12.39
N ALA A 188 -1.37 6.04 -11.19
CA ALA A 188 -2.08 5.85 -9.93
C ALA A 188 -3.23 6.86 -9.77
N ASN A 189 -2.98 8.14 -10.07
CA ASN A 189 -3.98 9.20 -10.01
C ASN A 189 -5.13 8.99 -11.01
N ILE A 190 -4.83 8.63 -12.25
CA ILE A 190 -5.87 8.33 -13.27
C ILE A 190 -6.72 7.13 -12.83
N ARG A 191 -6.09 6.09 -12.30
CA ARG A 191 -6.77 4.85 -11.89
C ARG A 191 -7.65 5.08 -10.67
N ILE A 192 -7.20 5.87 -9.68
CA ILE A 192 -8.00 6.12 -8.49
C ILE A 192 -9.27 6.91 -8.80
N ASP A 193 -9.23 7.85 -9.75
CA ASP A 193 -10.43 8.58 -10.17
C ASP A 193 -11.48 7.63 -10.76
N ASN A 194 -11.04 6.66 -11.56
CA ASN A 194 -11.93 5.61 -12.07
C ASN A 194 -12.49 4.73 -10.94
N PHE A 195 -11.66 4.31 -9.99
CA PHE A 195 -12.11 3.49 -8.85
C PHE A 195 -13.10 4.24 -7.97
N ARG A 196 -12.84 5.51 -7.65
CA ARG A 196 -13.72 6.36 -6.85
C ARG A 196 -15.07 6.54 -7.54
N SER A 197 -15.06 6.79 -8.85
CA SER A 197 -16.30 6.88 -9.64
C SER A 197 -17.13 5.59 -9.57
N VAL A 198 -16.50 4.42 -9.72
CA VAL A 198 -17.19 3.11 -9.65
C VAL A 198 -17.73 2.81 -8.25
N LEU A 199 -16.98 3.17 -7.20
CA LEU A 199 -17.38 2.93 -5.81
C LEU A 199 -18.32 4.01 -5.24
N GLY A 200 -18.54 5.11 -5.97
CA GLY A 200 -19.29 6.27 -5.49
C GLY A 200 -18.66 6.89 -4.24
N LEU A 201 -17.33 7.06 -4.28
CA LEU A 201 -16.47 7.66 -3.26
C LEU A 201 -16.01 9.05 -3.66
#